data_AF-A0A935GL39-F1
#
_entry.id   AF-A0A935GL39-F1
#
_cell.length_a   1.000
_cell.length_b   1.000
_cell.length_c   1.000
_cell.angle_alpha   90.00
_cell.angle_beta   90.00
_cell.angle_gamma   90.00
#
_symmetry.space_group_name_H-M   'P 1'
#
loop_
_entity.id
_entity.type
_entity.pdbx_description
1 polymer ?
#
loop_
_entity_poly.entity_id
_entity_poly.type
_entity_poly.pdbx_seq_one_letter_code
_entity_poly.pdbx_strand_id
1 'polypeptide(L)'
;MALAAATCLALAACGGGGGREDTSAGNVVKITVNTPHTIAQASADNYEENVNGLVTAATLKRWISNWGANRPAGISGKLVIFQATTGPAGAEYVKPNNSTVFTYLSPSSEWVQTRSNGVIETVSMVPDGASMDALLKKYGIDPANDMIVCGMGTGSTGNAMAQGRCWYALRYWGVDKRNVAVLNGGNQWINTNGMAAADFTATASTPPNNGTASVKDIPVDNTALQATFEDLLAVLPSTDVNVRDDGVFIWDARSVGQFSAGERLEAGDSGYTACGAAVCAPPTGYDYMRTFQNSGSRQGHPRGTLQLQFTNLLDSTKGFSYKPKAAIATYMSGGADAGGYRFVDATYGGVGDGAGYQAGDVVYSYCETTFRAMITGFASAGIMGYPVRFYDGAMVEWHSLSSLPDSTGNPILPADSPWRTDVKSFFRPAANPANVARRTIVNPYAIHANKIILDDKSYKRGGTGASDSGGGGGPGGNPCG
;
A
#
# COMPACT_ATOMS: atom_id res chain seq x y z
N MET A 1 47.90 -22.88 -37.66
CA MET A 1 47.03 -23.56 -36.68
C MET A 1 46.95 -22.69 -35.43
N ALA A 2 45.76 -22.62 -34.83
CA ALA A 2 45.34 -21.84 -33.66
C ALA A 2 45.06 -20.34 -33.90
N LEU A 3 43.79 -20.06 -34.23
CA LEU A 3 43.11 -18.78 -34.16
C LEU A 3 42.75 -18.50 -32.68
N ALA A 4 43.07 -17.30 -32.16
CA ALA A 4 42.58 -16.82 -30.87
C ALA A 4 41.28 -16.03 -31.09
N ALA A 5 40.17 -16.54 -30.54
CA ALA A 5 38.87 -15.89 -30.60
C ALA A 5 38.70 -14.95 -29.38
N ALA A 6 38.38 -13.70 -29.67
CA ALA A 6 37.96 -12.70 -28.70
C ALA A 6 36.51 -12.96 -28.29
N THR A 7 36.26 -13.08 -26.99
CA THR A 7 34.91 -13.27 -26.42
C THR A 7 34.36 -11.90 -26.02
N CYS A 8 33.40 -11.39 -26.79
CA CYS A 8 32.56 -10.26 -26.39
C CYS A 8 31.58 -10.74 -25.30
N LEU A 9 31.65 -10.16 -24.10
CA LEU A 9 30.58 -10.23 -23.12
C LEU A 9 29.43 -9.33 -23.58
N ALA A 10 28.29 -9.92 -23.93
CA ALA A 10 27.04 -9.20 -24.10
C ALA A 10 26.39 -9.02 -22.71
N LEU A 11 26.27 -7.77 -22.25
CA LEU A 11 25.35 -7.41 -21.17
C LEU A 11 23.92 -7.56 -21.68
N ALA A 12 23.13 -8.41 -21.04
CA ALA A 12 21.68 -8.44 -21.22
C ALA A 12 21.04 -7.38 -20.32
N ALA A 13 20.88 -6.18 -20.86
CA ALA A 13 19.90 -5.22 -20.38
C ALA A 13 18.51 -5.65 -20.86
N CYS A 14 17.57 -5.87 -19.95
CA CYS A 14 16.15 -6.00 -20.27
C CYS A 14 15.37 -4.92 -19.52
N GLY A 15 15.30 -3.74 -20.13
CA GLY A 15 14.26 -2.77 -19.86
C GLY A 15 13.08 -2.98 -20.80
N GLY A 16 11.88 -2.66 -20.29
CA GLY A 16 10.81 -2.08 -21.11
C GLY A 16 9.74 -3.03 -21.67
N GLY A 17 8.55 -2.96 -21.07
CA GLY A 17 7.30 -2.76 -21.81
C GLY A 17 6.65 -3.97 -22.48
N GLY A 18 5.62 -4.51 -21.83
CA GLY A 18 4.62 -5.36 -22.48
C GLY A 18 3.94 -6.27 -21.47
N GLY A 19 2.66 -6.00 -21.16
CA GLY A 19 1.85 -6.92 -20.37
C GLY A 19 1.85 -8.31 -21.02
N ARG A 20 2.09 -9.36 -20.23
CA ARG A 20 2.11 -10.73 -20.75
C ARG A 20 0.69 -11.25 -20.83
N GLU A 21 0.32 -11.76 -22.00
CA GLU A 21 -0.96 -12.42 -22.24
C GLU A 21 -0.81 -13.91 -21.91
N ASP A 22 -1.70 -14.48 -21.09
CA ASP A 22 -1.74 -15.91 -20.77
C ASP A 22 -2.91 -16.54 -21.55
N THR A 23 -2.59 -17.44 -22.49
CA THR A 23 -3.57 -18.10 -23.40
C THR A 23 -3.86 -19.55 -23.01
N SER A 24 -3.62 -19.93 -21.75
CA SER A 24 -3.78 -21.32 -21.30
C SER A 24 -5.24 -21.67 -21.00
N ALA A 25 -5.87 -22.44 -21.91
CA ALA A 25 -7.14 -23.18 -21.82
C ALA A 25 -8.48 -22.43 -22.09
N GLY A 26 -9.27 -23.01 -23.00
CA GLY A 26 -10.71 -22.88 -23.29
C GLY A 26 -11.51 -21.64 -22.84
N ASN A 27 -11.96 -20.82 -23.81
CA ASN A 27 -12.95 -19.73 -23.63
C ASN A 27 -12.66 -18.74 -22.47
N VAL A 28 -11.41 -18.60 -22.08
CA VAL A 28 -11.00 -17.69 -21.01
C VAL A 28 -10.98 -16.25 -21.54
N VAL A 29 -11.75 -15.37 -20.87
CA VAL A 29 -11.64 -13.92 -20.99
C VAL A 29 -10.16 -13.56 -20.94
N LYS A 30 -9.63 -12.91 -21.98
CA LYS A 30 -8.21 -12.52 -22.06
C LYS A 30 -7.88 -11.54 -20.92
N ILE A 31 -7.27 -12.03 -19.85
CA ILE A 31 -6.86 -11.19 -18.71
C ILE A 31 -5.53 -10.53 -19.03
N THR A 32 -5.49 -9.20 -18.99
CA THR A 32 -4.24 -8.43 -19.10
C THR A 32 -3.54 -8.41 -17.76
N VAL A 33 -2.33 -8.98 -17.67
CA VAL A 33 -1.52 -8.91 -16.44
C VAL A 33 -0.65 -7.67 -16.47
N ASN A 34 -0.91 -6.75 -15.56
CA ASN A 34 -0.18 -5.49 -15.46
C ASN A 34 1.04 -5.62 -14.55
N THR A 35 2.10 -4.93 -14.95
CA THR A 35 3.31 -4.71 -14.12
C THR A 35 3.11 -3.50 -13.20
N PRO A 36 3.92 -3.34 -12.13
CA PRO A 36 3.89 -2.14 -11.30
C PRO A 36 3.98 -0.83 -12.11
N HIS A 37 4.78 -0.83 -13.19
CA HIS A 37 4.94 0.30 -14.10
C HIS A 37 3.64 0.68 -14.81
N THR A 38 2.89 -0.31 -15.31
CA THR A 38 1.63 -0.08 -16.03
C THR A 38 0.48 0.30 -15.09
N ILE A 39 0.54 -0.14 -13.83
CA ILE A 39 -0.44 0.21 -12.79
C ILE A 39 -0.28 1.67 -12.36
N ALA A 40 0.95 2.17 -12.29
CA ALA A 40 1.24 3.53 -11.85
C ALA A 40 0.57 4.60 -12.73
N GLN A 41 0.33 5.76 -12.11
CA GLN A 41 -0.28 6.92 -12.73
C GLN A 41 0.26 8.21 -12.12
N ALA A 42 0.90 9.05 -12.92
CA ALA A 42 1.29 10.38 -12.46
C ALA A 42 0.06 11.31 -12.38
N SER A 43 0.01 12.11 -11.32
CA SER A 43 -0.84 13.28 -11.23
C SER A 43 -0.23 14.46 -12.02
N ALA A 44 -1.06 15.41 -12.43
CA ALA A 44 -0.60 16.72 -12.89
C ALA A 44 0.15 17.46 -11.77
N ASP A 45 0.98 18.43 -12.15
CA ASP A 45 1.72 19.27 -11.19
C ASP A 45 0.76 20.17 -10.41
N ASN A 46 -0.30 20.65 -11.09
CA ASN A 46 -1.45 21.28 -10.47
C ASN A 46 -2.59 20.26 -10.33
N TYR A 47 -2.91 19.86 -9.10
CA TYR A 47 -3.94 18.84 -8.84
C TYR A 47 -5.35 19.24 -9.32
N GLU A 48 -5.62 20.52 -9.57
CA GLU A 48 -6.90 20.97 -10.14
C GLU A 48 -7.16 20.46 -11.56
N GLU A 49 -6.10 20.03 -12.27
CA GLU A 49 -6.16 19.49 -13.62
C GLU A 49 -6.48 17.97 -13.64
N ASN A 50 -6.42 17.31 -12.48
CA ASN A 50 -6.68 15.89 -12.39
C ASN A 50 -8.19 15.58 -12.52
N VAL A 51 -8.51 14.56 -13.30
CA VAL A 51 -9.87 14.03 -13.48
C VAL A 51 -10.06 12.61 -12.90
N ASN A 52 -9.01 12.04 -12.31
CA ASN A 52 -8.94 10.77 -11.59
C ASN A 52 -7.63 10.76 -10.78
N GLY A 53 -7.29 9.67 -10.08
CA GLY A 53 -6.13 9.68 -9.18
C GLY A 53 -6.37 10.67 -8.02
N LEU A 54 -5.44 11.59 -7.74
CA LEU A 54 -5.66 12.60 -6.69
C LEU A 54 -6.51 13.77 -7.22
N VAL A 55 -7.74 13.93 -6.73
CA VAL A 55 -8.66 14.99 -7.20
C VAL A 55 -8.96 16.00 -6.10
N THR A 56 -9.25 17.24 -6.49
CA THR A 56 -9.52 18.34 -5.56
C THR A 56 -11.00 18.47 -5.24
N ALA A 57 -11.30 19.27 -4.22
CA ALA A 57 -12.66 19.67 -3.87
C ALA A 57 -13.38 20.36 -5.03
N ALA A 58 -12.68 21.21 -5.80
CA ALA A 58 -13.27 21.90 -6.93
C ALA A 58 -13.64 20.91 -8.06
N THR A 59 -12.80 19.90 -8.34
CA THR A 59 -13.14 18.83 -9.28
C THR A 59 -14.37 18.05 -8.83
N LEU A 60 -14.41 17.63 -7.57
CA LEU A 60 -15.57 16.91 -7.04
C LEU A 60 -16.85 17.77 -7.06
N LYS A 61 -16.75 19.06 -6.72
CA LYS A 61 -17.86 20.02 -6.80
C LYS A 61 -18.47 20.08 -8.20
N ARG A 62 -17.63 20.19 -9.23
CA ARG A 62 -18.09 20.19 -10.62
C ARG A 62 -18.87 18.91 -10.92
N TRP A 63 -18.35 17.74 -10.51
CA TRP A 63 -19.03 16.46 -10.73
C TRP A 63 -20.38 16.36 -10.03
N ILE A 64 -20.47 16.69 -8.74
CA ILE A 64 -21.73 16.55 -8.00
C ILE A 64 -22.80 17.56 -8.44
N SER A 65 -22.39 18.73 -8.96
CA SER A 65 -23.32 19.76 -9.44
C SER A 65 -24.06 19.37 -10.72
N ASN A 66 -23.39 18.64 -11.63
CA ASN A 66 -23.98 18.14 -12.87
C ASN A 66 -23.16 16.95 -13.41
N TRP A 67 -23.41 15.77 -12.86
CA TRP A 67 -22.68 14.55 -13.22
C TRP A 67 -22.78 14.23 -14.72
N GLY A 68 -23.98 14.36 -15.30
CA GLY A 68 -24.22 14.05 -16.71
C GLY A 68 -23.35 14.86 -17.67
N ALA A 69 -23.10 16.13 -17.37
CA ALA A 69 -22.26 17.00 -18.20
C ALA A 69 -20.78 17.00 -17.81
N ASN A 70 -20.46 16.76 -16.53
CA ASN A 70 -19.10 16.98 -16.00
C ASN A 70 -18.30 15.69 -15.73
N ARG A 71 -18.88 14.51 -15.92
CA ARG A 71 -18.16 13.25 -15.72
C ARG A 71 -16.94 13.13 -16.64
N PRO A 72 -15.84 12.51 -16.17
CA PRO A 72 -14.67 12.29 -17.00
C PRO A 72 -14.98 11.47 -18.26
N ALA A 73 -14.22 11.70 -19.33
CA ALA A 73 -14.35 10.94 -20.56
C ALA A 73 -14.11 9.43 -20.32
N GLY A 74 -14.95 8.59 -20.91
CA GLY A 74 -14.92 7.14 -20.73
C GLY A 74 -15.70 6.61 -19.53
N ILE A 75 -16.23 7.49 -18.67
CA ILE A 75 -17.13 7.11 -17.57
C ILE A 75 -18.57 7.22 -18.05
N SER A 76 -19.31 6.12 -17.95
CA SER A 76 -20.70 6.00 -18.43
C SER A 76 -21.71 5.83 -17.29
N GLY A 77 -21.26 5.34 -16.13
CA GLY A 77 -22.05 5.03 -14.96
C GLY A 77 -22.26 6.21 -14.01
N LYS A 78 -22.41 5.91 -12.73
CA LYS A 78 -22.66 6.89 -11.64
C LYS A 78 -21.37 7.35 -10.97
N LEU A 79 -21.48 8.41 -10.19
CA LEU A 79 -20.46 8.83 -9.23
C LEU A 79 -20.77 8.22 -7.86
N VAL A 80 -19.80 7.50 -7.32
CA VAL A 80 -19.87 6.89 -5.99
C VAL A 80 -18.75 7.43 -5.13
N ILE A 81 -19.09 8.04 -4.00
CA ILE A 81 -18.15 8.63 -3.06
C ILE A 81 -18.16 7.80 -1.79
N PHE A 82 -17.03 7.20 -1.45
CA PHE A 82 -16.83 6.50 -0.19
C PHE A 82 -16.16 7.41 0.81
N GLN A 83 -16.84 7.75 1.90
CA GLN A 83 -16.20 8.42 3.03
C GLN A 83 -15.84 7.38 4.11
N ALA A 84 -14.58 7.39 4.55
CA ALA A 84 -14.10 6.52 5.62
C ALA A 84 -14.82 6.78 6.95
N THR A 85 -15.18 8.04 7.21
CA THR A 85 -15.91 8.48 8.40
C THR A 85 -16.95 9.54 8.04
N THR A 86 -17.82 9.87 8.99
CA THR A 86 -18.63 11.10 8.91
C THR A 86 -17.71 12.31 9.05
N GLY A 87 -17.95 13.36 8.26
CA GLY A 87 -17.32 14.66 8.42
C GLY A 87 -17.82 15.43 9.67
N PRO A 88 -17.27 16.62 9.95
CA PRO A 88 -17.76 17.47 11.04
C PRO A 88 -19.16 18.01 10.72
N ALA A 89 -19.82 18.57 11.74
CA ALA A 89 -21.13 19.20 11.59
C ALA A 89 -21.14 20.28 10.49
N GLY A 90 -22.14 20.23 9.61
CA GLY A 90 -22.25 21.12 8.44
C GLY A 90 -21.38 20.72 7.24
N ALA A 91 -20.62 19.63 7.35
CA ALA A 91 -19.86 19.02 6.26
C ALA A 91 -19.80 17.48 6.39
N GLU A 92 -20.88 16.87 6.89
CA GLU A 92 -20.90 15.46 7.29
C GLU A 92 -20.68 14.53 6.09
N TYR A 93 -21.46 14.72 5.02
CA TYR A 93 -21.35 13.93 3.79
C TYR A 93 -21.41 14.84 2.57
N VAL A 94 -20.53 14.59 1.59
CA VAL A 94 -20.66 15.21 0.25
C VAL A 94 -22.06 14.90 -0.27
N LYS A 95 -22.79 15.92 -0.69
CA LYS A 95 -24.21 15.83 -0.96
C LYS A 95 -24.51 14.88 -2.13
N PRO A 96 -25.21 13.76 -1.90
CA PRO A 96 -25.68 12.90 -2.97
C PRO A 96 -26.96 13.48 -3.60
N ASN A 97 -27.29 13.02 -4.81
CA ASN A 97 -28.61 13.21 -5.41
C ASN A 97 -29.43 11.90 -5.45
N ASN A 98 -28.84 10.79 -4.99
CA ASN A 98 -29.44 9.45 -4.89
C ASN A 98 -30.03 8.90 -6.21
N SER A 99 -29.54 9.39 -7.35
CA SER A 99 -29.89 8.88 -8.68
C SER A 99 -28.64 8.58 -9.51
N THR A 100 -27.73 9.54 -9.57
CA THR A 100 -26.48 9.48 -10.34
C THR A 100 -25.23 9.80 -9.51
N VAL A 101 -25.42 10.38 -8.33
CA VAL A 101 -24.37 10.70 -7.36
C VAL A 101 -24.77 10.13 -6.01
N PHE A 102 -23.91 9.28 -5.46
CA PHE A 102 -24.11 8.59 -4.19
C PHE A 102 -22.92 8.82 -3.27
N THR A 103 -23.18 9.00 -1.98
CA THR A 103 -22.15 9.14 -0.96
C THR A 103 -22.43 8.15 0.15
N TYR A 104 -21.53 7.20 0.37
CA TYR A 104 -21.66 6.16 1.38
C TYR A 104 -20.63 6.33 2.49
N LEU A 105 -21.03 6.01 3.73
CA LEU A 105 -20.10 5.74 4.80
C LEU A 105 -19.53 4.32 4.59
N SER A 106 -18.23 4.22 4.34
CA SER A 106 -17.53 2.94 4.17
C SER A 106 -16.23 2.94 4.99
N PRO A 107 -16.29 2.45 6.24
CA PRO A 107 -15.13 2.45 7.14
C PRO A 107 -14.04 1.50 6.64
N SER A 108 -12.79 1.76 7.04
CA SER A 108 -11.62 0.97 6.61
C SER A 108 -11.72 -0.52 6.90
N SER A 109 -12.48 -0.91 7.94
CA SER A 109 -12.69 -2.32 8.31
C SER A 109 -13.38 -3.14 7.22
N GLU A 110 -14.06 -2.50 6.28
CA GLU A 110 -14.65 -3.18 5.12
C GLU A 110 -13.62 -3.58 4.06
N TRP A 111 -12.45 -2.93 4.07
CA TRP A 111 -11.43 -3.03 3.02
C TRP A 111 -10.24 -3.87 3.47
N VAL A 112 -10.42 -4.73 4.47
CA VAL A 112 -9.38 -5.57 5.06
C VAL A 112 -9.90 -6.95 5.44
N GLN A 113 -9.00 -7.93 5.47
CA GLN A 113 -9.28 -9.30 5.89
C GLN A 113 -8.04 -9.90 6.58
N THR A 114 -8.22 -10.82 7.52
CA THR A 114 -7.14 -11.69 8.00
C THR A 114 -6.99 -12.86 7.05
N ARG A 115 -5.79 -13.09 6.51
CA ARG A 115 -5.54 -14.11 5.48
C ARG A 115 -4.22 -14.83 5.73
N SER A 116 -4.13 -16.09 5.29
CA SER A 116 -2.89 -16.88 5.34
C SER A 116 -2.09 -16.69 4.06
N ASN A 117 -0.80 -16.37 4.19
CA ASN A 117 0.13 -16.32 3.05
C ASN A 117 0.72 -17.70 2.70
N GLY A 118 0.37 -18.75 3.45
CA GLY A 118 0.94 -20.10 3.38
C GLY A 118 1.86 -20.45 4.56
N VAL A 119 2.55 -19.46 5.12
CA VAL A 119 3.46 -19.61 6.27
C VAL A 119 2.77 -19.19 7.57
N ILE A 120 2.07 -18.06 7.55
CA ILE A 120 1.45 -17.42 8.73
C ILE A 120 0.11 -16.77 8.34
N GLU A 121 -0.81 -16.68 9.29
CA GLU A 121 -1.97 -15.77 9.18
C GLU A 121 -1.59 -14.34 9.57
N THR A 122 -1.87 -13.39 8.69
CA THR A 122 -1.63 -11.96 8.93
C THR A 122 -2.89 -11.13 8.75
N VAL A 123 -2.93 -9.99 9.42
CA VAL A 123 -4.10 -9.11 9.52
C VAL A 123 -4.02 -7.99 8.48
N SER A 124 -5.15 -7.32 8.25
CA SER A 124 -5.22 -6.15 7.38
C SER A 124 -4.83 -6.41 5.91
N MET A 125 -4.95 -7.64 5.44
CA MET A 125 -4.71 -8.00 4.04
C MET A 125 -5.85 -7.54 3.13
N VAL A 126 -5.57 -7.34 1.85
CA VAL A 126 -6.61 -7.00 0.86
C VAL A 126 -7.69 -8.08 0.89
N PRO A 127 -8.99 -7.68 0.89
CA PRO A 127 -10.07 -8.67 0.87
C PRO A 127 -9.95 -9.59 -0.34
N ASP A 128 -10.29 -10.86 -0.12
CA ASP A 128 -10.44 -11.83 -1.19
C ASP A 128 -11.53 -11.42 -2.18
N GLY A 129 -11.57 -12.09 -3.33
CA GLY A 129 -12.47 -11.70 -4.42
C GLY A 129 -13.95 -11.82 -4.05
N ALA A 130 -14.32 -12.80 -3.21
CA ALA A 130 -15.70 -12.97 -2.76
C ALA A 130 -16.14 -11.83 -1.83
N SER A 131 -15.25 -11.37 -0.95
CA SER A 131 -15.47 -10.23 -0.07
C SER A 131 -15.58 -8.93 -0.87
N MET A 132 -14.76 -8.76 -1.91
CA MET A 132 -14.88 -7.62 -2.82
C MET A 132 -16.19 -7.62 -3.60
N ASP A 133 -16.60 -8.76 -4.15
CA ASP A 133 -17.90 -8.90 -4.81
C ASP A 133 -19.06 -8.57 -3.87
N ALA A 134 -18.96 -8.95 -2.59
CA ALA A 134 -19.94 -8.58 -1.57
C ALA A 134 -19.99 -7.06 -1.33
N LEU A 135 -18.84 -6.35 -1.36
CA LEU A 135 -18.81 -4.88 -1.27
C LEU A 135 -19.41 -4.22 -2.51
N LEU A 136 -19.07 -4.69 -3.71
CA LEU A 136 -19.64 -4.19 -4.97
C LEU A 136 -21.16 -4.37 -4.98
N LYS A 137 -21.65 -5.52 -4.54
CA LYS A 137 -23.08 -5.79 -4.35
C LYS A 137 -23.72 -4.85 -3.34
N LYS A 138 -23.13 -4.72 -2.15
CA LYS A 138 -23.63 -3.87 -1.05
C LYS A 138 -23.89 -2.45 -1.52
N TYR A 139 -22.92 -1.86 -2.22
CA TYR A 139 -22.98 -0.48 -2.69
C TYR A 139 -23.57 -0.31 -4.10
N GLY A 140 -23.90 -1.42 -4.76
CA GLY A 140 -24.47 -1.39 -6.11
C GLY A 140 -23.50 -0.91 -7.18
N ILE A 141 -22.19 -1.08 -7.00
CA ILE A 141 -21.16 -0.48 -7.86
C ILE A 141 -20.91 -1.34 -9.09
N ASP A 142 -20.78 -0.68 -10.25
CA ASP A 142 -20.20 -1.25 -11.45
C ASP A 142 -18.80 -0.64 -11.69
N PRO A 143 -17.72 -1.32 -11.27
CA PRO A 143 -16.38 -0.76 -11.34
C PRO A 143 -15.84 -0.56 -12.75
N ALA A 144 -16.49 -1.13 -13.79
CA ALA A 144 -16.10 -0.89 -15.17
C ALA A 144 -16.64 0.45 -15.70
N ASN A 145 -17.78 0.91 -15.16
CA ASN A 145 -18.52 2.05 -15.71
C ASN A 145 -18.62 3.23 -14.75
N ASP A 146 -18.59 2.99 -13.44
CA ASP A 146 -18.74 4.01 -12.40
C ASP A 146 -17.43 4.74 -12.12
N MET A 147 -17.55 6.00 -11.66
CA MET A 147 -16.45 6.73 -11.04
C MET A 147 -16.52 6.59 -9.53
N ILE A 148 -15.44 6.12 -8.92
CA ILE A 148 -15.37 5.86 -7.49
C ILE A 148 -14.38 6.84 -6.86
N VAL A 149 -14.83 7.62 -5.88
CA VAL A 149 -14.01 8.57 -5.13
C VAL A 149 -13.86 8.08 -3.70
N CYS A 150 -12.66 7.68 -3.31
CA CYS A 150 -12.32 7.42 -1.93
C CYS A 150 -12.08 8.76 -1.21
N GLY A 151 -12.72 8.96 -0.07
CA GLY A 151 -12.77 10.21 0.72
C GLY A 151 -12.57 9.94 2.21
N MET A 152 -12.06 10.93 2.94
CA MET A 152 -11.79 10.79 4.37
C MET A 152 -13.05 10.94 5.23
N GLY A 153 -13.97 11.83 4.82
CA GLY A 153 -14.93 12.43 5.75
C GLY A 153 -14.20 13.41 6.66
N THR A 154 -14.09 13.13 7.95
CA THR A 154 -13.23 13.94 8.83
C THR A 154 -11.77 13.76 8.46
N GLY A 155 -11.05 14.86 8.19
CA GLY A 155 -9.62 14.81 7.88
C GLY A 155 -8.80 14.43 9.11
N SER A 156 -8.00 13.37 9.00
CA SER A 156 -7.01 12.90 9.96
C SER A 156 -5.99 12.02 9.24
N THR A 157 -4.83 11.75 9.84
CA THR A 157 -3.91 10.72 9.32
C THR A 157 -4.60 9.37 9.19
N GLY A 158 -5.39 8.97 10.20
CA GLY A 158 -6.25 7.78 10.21
C GLY A 158 -7.10 7.63 8.95
N ASN A 159 -7.81 8.68 8.59
CA ASN A 159 -8.77 8.64 7.50
C ASN A 159 -8.10 8.81 6.12
N ALA A 160 -6.93 9.47 6.03
CA ALA A 160 -6.11 9.44 4.81
C ALA A 160 -5.62 8.02 4.50
N MET A 161 -5.20 7.28 5.54
CA MET A 161 -4.82 5.87 5.39
C MET A 161 -6.00 5.01 4.92
N ALA A 162 -7.19 5.22 5.50
CA ALA A 162 -8.42 4.52 5.09
C ALA A 162 -8.82 4.83 3.63
N GLN A 163 -8.69 6.09 3.21
CA GLN A 163 -8.92 6.51 1.84
C GLN A 163 -7.96 5.81 0.86
N GLY A 164 -6.66 5.79 1.17
CA GLY A 164 -5.67 5.08 0.36
C GLY A 164 -5.94 3.57 0.33
N ARG A 165 -6.49 3.00 1.41
CA ARG A 165 -6.89 1.58 1.46
C ARG A 165 -8.03 1.24 0.50
N CYS A 166 -9.06 2.10 0.42
CA CYS A 166 -10.12 2.00 -0.57
C CYS A 166 -9.54 2.03 -2.00
N TRP A 167 -8.64 2.98 -2.29
CA TRP A 167 -7.98 3.06 -3.59
C TRP A 167 -7.17 1.81 -3.91
N TYR A 168 -6.35 1.34 -2.97
CA TYR A 168 -5.51 0.16 -3.14
C TYR A 168 -6.33 -1.09 -3.44
N ALA A 169 -7.38 -1.36 -2.67
CA ALA A 169 -8.22 -2.55 -2.86
C ALA A 169 -8.89 -2.56 -4.25
N LEU A 170 -9.46 -1.43 -4.68
CA LEU A 170 -10.05 -1.30 -6.02
C LEU A 170 -9.00 -1.50 -7.12
N ARG A 171 -7.85 -0.82 -7.01
CA ARG A 171 -6.80 -0.93 -8.03
C ARG A 171 -6.18 -2.33 -8.07
N TYR A 172 -5.96 -3.00 -6.94
CA TYR A 172 -5.48 -4.37 -6.84
C TYR A 172 -6.39 -5.35 -7.60
N TRP A 173 -7.71 -5.20 -7.44
CA TRP A 173 -8.69 -6.03 -8.13
C TRP A 173 -8.95 -5.65 -9.59
N GLY A 174 -8.15 -4.73 -10.13
CA GLY A 174 -8.11 -4.43 -11.56
C GLY A 174 -8.98 -3.25 -11.99
N VAL A 175 -9.65 -2.55 -11.06
CA VAL A 175 -10.43 -1.36 -11.42
C VAL A 175 -9.53 -0.36 -12.14
N ASP A 176 -10.01 0.12 -13.30
CA ASP A 176 -9.24 1.01 -14.17
C ASP A 176 -8.89 2.30 -13.42
N LYS A 177 -7.68 2.79 -13.62
CA LYS A 177 -7.20 4.03 -13.00
C LYS A 177 -8.06 5.25 -13.36
N ARG A 178 -8.76 5.20 -14.49
CA ARG A 178 -9.72 6.23 -14.92
C ARG A 178 -10.98 6.27 -14.06
N ASN A 179 -11.32 5.17 -13.40
CA ASN A 179 -12.55 4.99 -12.63
C ASN A 179 -12.35 5.16 -11.12
N VAL A 180 -11.13 5.45 -10.64
CA VAL A 180 -10.85 5.61 -9.21
C VAL A 180 -10.14 6.92 -8.93
N ALA A 181 -10.62 7.64 -7.92
CA ALA A 181 -9.99 8.84 -7.39
C ALA A 181 -9.90 8.84 -5.87
N VAL A 182 -9.01 9.68 -5.37
CA VAL A 182 -8.71 9.98 -3.97
C VAL A 182 -8.98 11.47 -3.79
N LEU A 183 -9.93 11.84 -2.93
CA LEU A 183 -10.27 13.23 -2.65
C LEU A 183 -9.21 13.89 -1.75
N ASN A 184 -8.61 14.98 -2.22
CA ASN A 184 -7.52 15.63 -1.52
C ASN A 184 -8.01 16.50 -0.35
N GLY A 185 -7.92 15.95 0.86
CA GLY A 185 -8.27 16.63 2.11
C GLY A 185 -9.63 16.24 2.68
N GLY A 186 -9.78 16.40 4.00
CA GLY A 186 -11.01 16.12 4.73
C GLY A 186 -12.06 17.22 4.62
N ASN A 187 -13.31 16.85 4.91
CA ASN A 187 -14.51 17.67 4.78
C ASN A 187 -14.43 19.01 5.50
N GLN A 188 -13.76 19.10 6.66
CA GLN A 188 -13.55 20.35 7.40
C GLN A 188 -12.78 21.40 6.58
N TRP A 189 -11.87 20.95 5.72
CA TRP A 189 -11.03 21.82 4.90
C TRP A 189 -11.74 22.15 3.60
N ILE A 190 -12.21 21.13 2.88
CA ILE A 190 -12.79 21.31 1.54
C ILE A 190 -14.10 22.11 1.56
N ASN A 191 -14.86 22.09 2.67
CA ASN A 191 -16.06 22.91 2.87
C ASN A 191 -15.82 24.44 2.80
N THR A 192 -14.57 24.87 2.93
CA THR A 192 -14.20 26.29 2.77
C THR A 192 -13.14 26.50 1.68
N ASN A 193 -12.68 25.41 1.05
CA ASN A 193 -11.60 25.41 0.06
C ASN A 193 -12.00 24.54 -1.13
N GLY A 194 -12.87 25.09 -1.99
CA GLY A 194 -13.33 24.48 -3.24
C GLY A 194 -14.78 23.97 -3.20
N MET A 195 -15.34 23.72 -2.01
CA MET A 195 -16.75 23.44 -1.78
C MET A 195 -17.35 24.44 -0.77
N ALA A 196 -18.67 24.41 -0.61
CA ALA A 196 -19.42 25.22 0.34
C ALA A 196 -20.42 24.35 1.12
N ALA A 197 -20.98 24.86 2.22
CA ALA A 197 -21.87 24.08 3.10
C ALA A 197 -23.06 23.45 2.36
N ALA A 198 -23.58 24.12 1.32
CA ALA A 198 -24.68 23.61 0.50
C ALA A 198 -24.33 22.36 -0.35
N ASP A 199 -23.03 22.10 -0.51
CA ASP A 199 -22.47 20.93 -1.18
C ASP A 199 -22.37 19.71 -0.25
N PHE A 200 -22.87 19.82 1.00
CA PHE A 200 -22.92 18.75 1.99
C PHE A 200 -24.34 18.49 2.50
N THR A 201 -24.52 17.37 3.17
CA THR A 201 -25.76 16.97 3.86
C THR A 201 -25.43 16.18 5.13
N ALA A 202 -26.38 16.12 6.06
CA ALA A 202 -26.24 15.39 7.32
C ALA A 202 -26.32 13.86 7.17
N THR A 203 -26.86 13.35 6.05
CA THR A 203 -27.12 11.92 5.85
C THR A 203 -26.46 11.35 4.61
N ALA A 204 -25.82 10.19 4.75
CA ALA A 204 -25.31 9.42 3.62
C ALA A 204 -26.46 8.79 2.81
N SER A 205 -26.15 8.36 1.59
CA SER A 205 -26.97 7.45 0.80
C SER A 205 -27.12 6.10 1.51
N THR A 206 -28.27 5.43 1.34
CA THR A 206 -28.49 4.06 1.82
C THR A 206 -27.92 3.06 0.82
N PRO A 207 -27.03 2.12 1.22
CA PRO A 207 -26.53 1.08 0.31
C PRO A 207 -27.67 0.21 -0.23
N PRO A 208 -27.79 0.04 -1.56
CA PRO A 208 -28.94 -0.61 -2.17
C PRO A 208 -28.91 -2.14 -2.09
N ASN A 209 -27.74 -2.73 -1.82
CA ASN A 209 -27.52 -4.18 -1.69
C ASN A 209 -28.01 -5.04 -2.87
N ASN A 210 -27.96 -4.47 -4.08
CA ASN A 210 -28.49 -5.07 -5.30
C ASN A 210 -27.50 -5.03 -6.47
N GLY A 211 -26.23 -4.70 -6.22
CA GLY A 211 -25.19 -4.74 -7.26
C GLY A 211 -24.96 -6.15 -7.77
N THR A 212 -24.58 -6.23 -9.05
CA THR A 212 -24.37 -7.50 -9.75
C THR A 212 -22.97 -7.66 -10.33
N ALA A 213 -22.14 -6.61 -10.29
CA ALA A 213 -20.79 -6.65 -10.82
C ALA A 213 -19.88 -7.54 -9.96
N SER A 214 -18.94 -8.22 -10.62
CA SER A 214 -17.89 -9.00 -9.98
C SER A 214 -16.50 -8.51 -10.40
N VAL A 215 -15.51 -8.66 -9.52
CA VAL A 215 -14.10 -8.45 -9.88
C VAL A 215 -13.59 -9.45 -10.91
N LYS A 216 -14.32 -10.56 -11.14
CA LYS A 216 -14.08 -11.53 -12.22
C LYS A 216 -14.38 -10.95 -13.60
N ASP A 217 -15.31 -10.01 -13.68
CA ASP A 217 -15.74 -9.40 -14.96
C ASP A 217 -14.75 -8.33 -15.44
N ILE A 218 -13.75 -7.98 -14.63
CA ILE A 218 -12.71 -7.01 -14.96
C ILE A 218 -11.51 -7.76 -15.58
N PRO A 219 -11.22 -7.63 -16.89
CA PRO A 219 -10.19 -8.42 -17.59
C PRO A 219 -8.76 -7.90 -17.35
N VAL A 220 -8.44 -7.49 -16.12
CA VAL A 220 -7.16 -6.87 -15.73
C VAL A 220 -6.66 -7.44 -14.41
N ASP A 221 -5.49 -8.07 -14.39
CA ASP A 221 -4.82 -8.53 -13.18
C ASP A 221 -3.79 -7.48 -12.72
N ASN A 222 -4.08 -6.85 -11.58
CA ASN A 222 -3.19 -5.89 -10.91
C ASN A 222 -2.63 -6.46 -9.59
N THR A 223 -2.65 -7.78 -9.38
CA THR A 223 -2.14 -8.39 -8.15
C THR A 223 -0.66 -8.10 -7.90
N ALA A 224 0.09 -7.73 -8.94
CA ALA A 224 1.46 -7.21 -8.82
C ALA A 224 1.58 -5.96 -7.92
N LEU A 225 0.48 -5.24 -7.69
CA LEU A 225 0.42 -4.11 -6.75
C LEU A 225 0.68 -4.54 -5.31
N GLN A 226 0.52 -5.82 -4.97
CA GLN A 226 0.93 -6.37 -3.68
C GLN A 226 2.31 -7.03 -3.82
N ALA A 227 3.22 -6.68 -2.90
CA ALA A 227 4.41 -7.49 -2.64
C ALA A 227 4.04 -8.54 -1.59
N THR A 228 4.34 -9.80 -1.89
CA THR A 228 4.25 -10.88 -0.89
C THR A 228 5.45 -10.82 0.05
N PHE A 229 5.38 -11.58 1.14
CA PHE A 229 6.53 -11.75 2.02
C PHE A 229 7.76 -12.31 1.29
N GLU A 230 7.54 -13.30 0.42
CA GLU A 230 8.57 -13.92 -0.41
C GLU A 230 9.17 -12.93 -1.40
N ASP A 231 8.36 -12.07 -2.02
CA ASP A 231 8.86 -10.99 -2.89
C ASP A 231 9.78 -10.03 -2.15
N LEU A 232 9.40 -9.59 -0.94
CA LEU A 232 10.22 -8.66 -0.15
C LEU A 232 11.54 -9.32 0.26
N LEU A 233 11.50 -10.57 0.73
CA LEU A 233 12.73 -11.31 1.08
C LEU A 233 13.70 -11.46 -0.10
N ALA A 234 13.16 -11.68 -1.31
CA ALA A 234 13.95 -11.90 -2.52
C ALA A 234 14.71 -10.65 -2.97
N VAL A 235 14.20 -9.45 -2.66
CA VAL A 235 14.80 -8.17 -3.08
C VAL A 235 15.72 -7.53 -2.03
N LEU A 236 15.86 -8.12 -0.84
CA LEU A 236 16.70 -7.52 0.19
C LEU A 236 18.19 -7.62 -0.16
N PRO A 237 18.97 -6.53 0.02
CA PRO A 237 20.42 -6.59 -0.10
C PRO A 237 21.05 -7.47 0.98
N SER A 238 22.28 -7.92 0.72
CA SER A 238 23.02 -8.78 1.65
C SER A 238 23.39 -8.05 2.96
N THR A 239 23.63 -6.74 2.90
CA THR A 239 23.93 -5.86 4.02
C THR A 239 22.85 -4.80 4.18
N ASP A 240 22.81 -4.13 5.33
CA ASP A 240 21.83 -3.07 5.60
C ASP A 240 22.24 -1.73 4.98
N VAL A 241 22.31 -1.70 3.65
CA VAL A 241 22.71 -0.53 2.87
C VAL A 241 21.73 -0.41 1.71
N ASN A 242 21.24 0.81 1.46
CA ASN A 242 20.43 1.09 0.28
C ASN A 242 21.30 0.95 -0.98
N VAL A 243 20.95 0.00 -1.84
CA VAL A 243 21.59 -0.22 -3.15
C VAL A 243 20.79 0.57 -4.18
N ARG A 244 21.46 1.32 -5.04
CA ARG A 244 20.82 2.30 -5.94
C ARG A 244 20.76 1.83 -7.40
N ASP A 245 21.25 0.64 -7.69
CA ASP A 245 21.39 0.09 -9.04
C ASP A 245 20.82 -1.33 -9.16
N ASP A 246 20.02 -1.77 -8.19
CA ASP A 246 19.35 -3.07 -8.18
C ASP A 246 17.87 -3.02 -8.63
N GLY A 247 17.36 -1.82 -8.93
CA GLY A 247 15.98 -1.62 -9.38
C GLY A 247 14.94 -1.63 -8.25
N VAL A 248 15.37 -1.47 -6.99
CA VAL A 248 14.52 -1.62 -5.80
C VAL A 248 14.62 -0.39 -4.90
N PHE A 249 13.48 0.12 -4.46
CA PHE A 249 13.41 1.17 -3.45
C PHE A 249 12.52 0.73 -2.29
N ILE A 250 13.10 0.35 -1.15
CA ILE A 250 12.34 -0.12 0.01
C ILE A 250 12.05 1.05 0.95
N TRP A 251 10.77 1.30 1.23
CA TRP A 251 10.32 2.44 2.03
C TRP A 251 9.54 2.02 3.28
N ASP A 252 10.12 2.27 4.45
CA ASP A 252 9.43 2.26 5.74
C ASP A 252 8.67 3.57 6.00
N ALA A 253 7.34 3.49 5.97
CA ALA A 253 6.47 4.64 6.22
C ALA A 253 6.22 4.92 7.71
N ARG A 254 6.76 4.11 8.64
CA ARG A 254 6.64 4.33 10.10
C ARG A 254 7.57 5.45 10.55
N SER A 255 7.60 5.72 11.86
CA SER A 255 8.51 6.70 12.41
C SER A 255 9.94 6.16 12.58
N VAL A 256 10.91 7.07 12.72
CA VAL A 256 12.31 6.74 13.02
C VAL A 256 12.43 5.92 14.30
N GLY A 257 11.63 6.20 15.33
CA GLY A 257 11.59 5.39 16.55
C GLY A 257 11.29 3.92 16.28
N GLN A 258 10.35 3.63 15.40
CA GLN A 258 10.02 2.27 15.01
C GLN A 258 11.10 1.66 14.11
N PHE A 259 11.55 2.40 13.09
CA PHE A 259 12.59 1.94 12.16
C PHE A 259 13.90 1.58 12.90
N SER A 260 14.38 2.47 13.77
CA SER A 260 15.63 2.33 14.53
C SER A 260 15.50 1.52 15.81
N ALA A 261 14.31 0.97 16.11
CA ALA A 261 14.03 0.30 17.39
C ALA A 261 14.43 1.14 18.62
N GLY A 262 14.15 2.45 18.55
CA GLY A 262 14.40 3.42 19.61
C GLY A 262 15.85 3.91 19.74
N GLU A 263 16.75 3.62 18.80
CA GLU A 263 18.10 4.21 18.79
C GLU A 263 18.10 5.69 18.38
N ARG A 264 17.04 6.08 17.67
CA ARG A 264 16.73 7.45 17.28
C ARG A 264 15.24 7.70 17.36
N LEU A 265 14.86 8.96 17.55
CA LEU A 265 13.47 9.40 17.63
C LEU A 265 13.26 10.63 16.74
N GLU A 266 12.06 10.79 16.21
CA GLU A 266 11.63 11.99 15.52
C GLU A 266 10.36 12.58 16.15
N ALA A 267 9.94 13.76 15.68
CA ALA A 267 8.73 14.39 16.17
C ALA A 267 7.50 13.48 15.96
N GLY A 268 6.75 13.23 17.04
CA GLY A 268 5.62 12.31 17.05
C GLY A 268 5.94 10.93 17.64
N ASP A 269 7.22 10.60 17.84
CA ASP A 269 7.59 9.43 18.62
C ASP A 269 7.32 9.62 20.12
N SER A 270 6.90 8.54 20.79
CA SER A 270 6.73 8.53 22.24
C SER A 270 8.07 8.77 22.94
N GLY A 271 8.11 9.77 23.84
CA GLY A 271 9.31 10.15 24.58
C GLY A 271 10.31 11.00 23.78
N TYR A 272 9.95 11.47 22.58
CA TYR A 272 10.76 12.39 21.81
C TYR A 272 11.05 13.69 22.58
N THR A 273 12.31 14.13 22.54
CA THR A 273 12.76 15.43 23.04
C THR A 273 13.50 16.13 21.92
N ALA A 274 13.06 17.35 21.57
CA ALA A 274 13.65 18.10 20.48
C ALA A 274 15.13 18.43 20.77
N CYS A 275 15.99 18.18 19.77
CA CYS A 275 17.43 18.39 19.85
C CYS A 275 17.96 19.38 18.80
N GLY A 276 17.06 20.09 18.09
CA GLY A 276 17.42 21.00 16.99
C GLY A 276 17.70 20.30 15.65
N ALA A 277 17.46 19.00 15.55
CA ALA A 277 17.53 18.23 14.30
C ALA A 277 16.22 17.47 14.05
N ALA A 278 16.00 17.03 12.81
CA ALA A 278 14.83 16.24 12.43
C ALA A 278 14.80 14.87 13.13
N VAL A 279 15.97 14.29 13.38
CA VAL A 279 16.18 13.01 14.06
C VAL A 279 17.11 13.21 15.25
N CYS A 280 16.68 12.74 16.42
CA CYS A 280 17.34 12.96 17.70
C CYS A 280 17.72 11.65 18.39
N ALA A 281 18.76 11.69 19.21
CA ALA A 281 19.03 10.61 20.16
C ALA A 281 17.90 10.54 21.21
N PRO A 282 17.55 9.34 21.69
CA PRO A 282 16.59 9.20 22.77
C PRO A 282 17.14 9.81 24.08
N PRO A 283 16.27 10.32 24.98
CA PRO A 283 16.72 10.81 26.28
C PRO A 283 17.34 9.68 27.12
N THR A 284 18.17 10.04 28.11
CA THR A 284 18.76 9.05 29.04
C THR A 284 17.68 8.23 29.73
N GLY A 285 17.84 6.91 29.75
CA GLY A 285 16.87 5.99 30.35
C GLY A 285 15.63 5.71 29.50
N TYR A 286 15.64 6.08 28.22
CA TYR A 286 14.53 5.79 27.31
C TYR A 286 14.24 4.29 27.21
N ASP A 287 12.98 3.93 27.45
CA ASP A 287 12.48 2.59 27.23
C ASP A 287 12.13 2.39 25.76
N TYR A 288 13.00 1.71 25.03
CA TYR A 288 12.81 1.41 23.61
C TYR A 288 11.61 0.52 23.34
N MET A 289 11.06 -0.19 24.34
CA MET A 289 9.85 -0.98 24.19
C MET A 289 8.63 -0.12 23.81
N ARG A 290 8.68 1.20 24.04
CA ARG A 290 7.66 2.16 23.57
C ARG A 290 7.53 2.22 22.05
N THR A 291 8.54 1.74 21.32
CA THR A 291 8.54 1.70 19.84
C THR A 291 7.86 0.43 19.30
N PHE A 292 7.65 -0.59 20.14
CA PHE A 292 7.04 -1.85 19.74
C PHE A 292 5.53 -1.66 19.55
N GLN A 293 4.99 -2.30 18.52
CA GLN A 293 3.55 -2.36 18.26
C GLN A 293 3.11 -3.81 18.03
N ASN A 294 1.81 -4.05 18.18
CA ASN A 294 1.16 -5.34 17.89
C ASN A 294 1.78 -6.56 18.56
N SER A 295 2.40 -6.37 19.74
CA SER A 295 3.07 -7.44 20.49
C SER A 295 4.06 -8.25 19.63
N GLY A 296 4.80 -7.55 18.76
CA GLY A 296 5.84 -8.14 17.92
C GLY A 296 7.01 -8.69 18.74
N SER A 297 7.67 -9.74 18.23
CA SER A 297 8.83 -10.35 18.91
C SER A 297 10.07 -9.45 18.91
N ARG A 298 10.07 -8.45 18.04
CA ARG A 298 11.19 -7.54 17.77
C ARG A 298 10.67 -6.25 17.15
N GLN A 299 11.53 -5.24 17.13
CA GLN A 299 11.34 -3.98 16.44
C GLN A 299 12.59 -3.66 15.62
N GLY A 300 12.42 -3.07 14.44
CA GLY A 300 13.51 -2.76 13.51
C GLY A 300 12.99 -2.70 12.08
N HIS A 301 13.83 -3.01 11.09
CA HIS A 301 13.49 -2.93 9.66
C HIS A 301 14.21 -4.00 8.81
N PRO A 302 13.66 -4.37 7.64
CA PRO A 302 14.36 -5.17 6.63
C PRO A 302 15.60 -4.43 6.10
N ARG A 303 16.64 -5.18 5.71
CA ARG A 303 17.88 -4.60 5.20
C ARG A 303 17.66 -3.69 3.98
N GLY A 304 18.45 -2.63 3.88
CA GLY A 304 18.45 -1.72 2.73
C GLY A 304 17.27 -0.75 2.69
N THR A 305 16.46 -0.74 3.74
CA THR A 305 15.28 0.14 3.80
C THR A 305 15.68 1.58 4.07
N LEU A 306 15.02 2.51 3.37
CA LEU A 306 15.00 3.91 3.74
C LEU A 306 13.74 4.26 4.54
N GLN A 307 13.88 5.12 5.53
CA GLN A 307 12.76 5.60 6.33
C GLN A 307 12.46 7.06 6.02
N LEU A 308 11.18 7.34 5.78
CA LEU A 308 10.59 8.67 5.85
C LEU A 308 9.15 8.52 6.32
N GLN A 309 8.81 9.17 7.42
CA GLN A 309 7.49 9.05 8.01
C GLN A 309 6.41 9.58 7.07
N PHE A 310 5.32 8.83 6.92
CA PHE A 310 4.21 9.13 6.02
C PHE A 310 3.56 10.52 6.24
N THR A 311 3.61 11.04 7.48
CA THR A 311 3.06 12.35 7.86
C THR A 311 3.75 13.49 7.12
N ASN A 312 5.00 13.32 6.71
CA ASN A 312 5.74 14.30 5.92
C ASN A 312 5.11 14.54 4.54
N LEU A 313 4.23 13.66 4.07
CA LEU A 313 3.55 13.79 2.78
C LEU A 313 2.21 14.53 2.87
N LEU A 314 1.74 14.82 4.08
CA LEU A 314 0.44 15.45 4.33
C LEU A 314 0.60 16.83 4.96
N ASP A 315 -0.38 17.69 4.74
CA ASP A 315 -0.52 18.99 5.39
C ASP A 315 -1.73 18.97 6.33
N SER A 316 -1.47 18.83 7.63
CA SER A 316 -2.51 18.75 8.66
C SER A 316 -3.34 20.05 8.76
N THR A 317 -2.79 21.19 8.34
CA THR A 317 -3.50 22.47 8.33
C THR A 317 -4.48 22.57 7.16
N LYS A 318 -4.29 21.75 6.13
CA LYS A 318 -5.13 21.69 4.93
C LYS A 318 -5.99 20.42 4.90
N GLY A 319 -6.54 20.08 6.07
CA GLY A 319 -7.39 18.90 6.22
C GLY A 319 -6.69 17.59 5.90
N PHE A 320 -5.36 17.52 6.10
CA PHE A 320 -4.51 16.39 5.75
C PHE A 320 -4.47 16.09 4.25
N SER A 321 -4.57 17.13 3.42
CA SER A 321 -4.30 17.02 1.97
C SER A 321 -2.84 16.60 1.72
N TYR A 322 -2.59 15.90 0.62
CA TYR A 322 -1.23 15.65 0.14
C TYR A 322 -0.51 16.97 -0.18
N LYS A 323 0.78 17.04 0.15
CA LYS A 323 1.65 18.16 -0.22
C LYS A 323 1.73 18.31 -1.75
N PRO A 324 2.11 19.51 -2.25
CA PRO A 324 2.34 19.72 -3.67
C PRO A 324 3.32 18.69 -4.26
N LYS A 325 3.11 18.30 -5.51
CA LYS A 325 3.91 17.26 -6.18
C LYS A 325 5.41 17.54 -6.14
N ALA A 326 5.82 18.81 -6.30
CA ALA A 326 7.23 19.21 -6.21
C ALA A 326 7.86 18.96 -4.82
N ALA A 327 7.10 19.13 -3.74
CA ALA A 327 7.58 18.84 -2.39
C ALA A 327 7.75 17.33 -2.18
N ILE A 328 6.80 16.53 -2.68
CA ILE A 328 6.92 15.06 -2.68
C ILE A 328 8.14 14.62 -3.50
N ALA A 329 8.33 15.19 -4.71
CA ALA A 329 9.47 14.93 -5.56
C ALA A 329 10.82 15.23 -4.86
N THR A 330 10.88 16.30 -4.08
CA THR A 330 12.06 16.65 -3.29
C THR A 330 12.41 15.51 -2.32
N TYR A 331 11.44 15.03 -1.54
CA TYR A 331 11.67 13.88 -0.68
C TYR A 331 12.06 12.63 -1.47
N MET A 332 11.36 12.32 -2.56
CA MET A 332 11.66 11.12 -3.37
C MET A 332 13.09 11.12 -3.91
N SER A 333 13.67 12.29 -4.19
CA SER A 333 15.07 12.40 -4.59
C SER A 333 16.08 12.21 -3.45
N GLY A 334 15.63 12.12 -2.19
CA GLY A 334 16.47 12.06 -0.98
C GLY A 334 16.70 13.42 -0.31
N GLY A 335 16.13 14.49 -0.87
CA GLY A 335 16.23 15.85 -0.36
C GLY A 335 15.38 16.13 0.86
N ALA A 336 15.73 17.22 1.55
CA ALA A 336 15.03 17.67 2.75
C ALA A 336 14.01 18.76 2.50
N ASP A 337 12.99 18.79 3.36
CA ASP A 337 12.15 19.96 3.50
C ASP A 337 12.80 21.06 4.37
N ALA A 338 12.07 22.17 4.58
CA ALA A 338 12.52 23.27 5.42
C ALA A 338 12.74 22.90 6.89
N GLY A 339 12.12 21.82 7.38
CA GLY A 339 12.32 21.27 8.72
C GLY A 339 13.52 20.32 8.81
N GLY A 340 14.17 20.02 7.68
CA GLY A 340 15.29 19.08 7.58
C GLY A 340 14.88 17.62 7.45
N TYR A 341 13.57 17.31 7.41
CA TYR A 341 13.07 15.95 7.25
C TYR A 341 13.36 15.44 5.84
N ARG A 342 13.93 14.24 5.75
CA ARG A 342 14.30 13.55 4.50
C ARG A 342 14.41 12.05 4.76
N PHE A 343 14.62 11.26 3.70
CA PHE A 343 14.92 9.84 3.88
C PHE A 343 16.20 9.64 4.69
N VAL A 344 16.15 8.73 5.66
CA VAL A 344 17.31 8.23 6.39
C VAL A 344 17.53 6.75 6.10
N ASP A 345 18.78 6.31 6.18
CA ASP A 345 19.17 4.89 6.07
C ASP A 345 19.53 4.31 7.44
N ALA A 346 20.16 3.12 7.46
CA ALA A 346 20.61 2.44 8.67
C ALA A 346 21.66 3.23 9.50
N THR A 347 22.28 4.27 8.95
CA THR A 347 23.16 5.18 9.70
C THR A 347 22.35 6.22 10.51
N TYR A 348 21.05 6.33 10.24
CA TYR A 348 20.13 7.36 10.70
C TYR A 348 20.49 8.78 10.23
N GLY A 349 21.52 8.91 9.40
CA GLY A 349 21.81 10.12 8.64
C GLY A 349 20.87 10.25 7.46
N GLY A 350 20.62 11.49 7.05
CA GLY A 350 19.86 11.75 5.83
C GLY A 350 20.66 11.35 4.59
N VAL A 351 20.02 10.64 3.65
CA VAL A 351 20.72 10.09 2.47
C VAL A 351 21.18 11.17 1.48
N GLY A 352 20.47 12.30 1.41
CA GLY A 352 20.81 13.44 0.55
C GLY A 352 20.29 13.32 -0.88
N ASP A 353 20.38 14.43 -1.62
CA ASP A 353 19.86 14.54 -2.99
C ASP A 353 20.53 13.53 -3.93
N GLY A 354 19.71 12.85 -4.75
CA GLY A 354 20.14 11.81 -5.67
C GLY A 354 20.39 10.44 -5.01
N ALA A 355 20.20 10.31 -3.69
CA ALA A 355 20.36 9.05 -2.98
C ALA A 355 19.00 8.41 -2.56
N GLY A 356 17.89 9.05 -2.89
CA GLY A 356 16.55 8.47 -2.78
C GLY A 356 16.20 7.52 -3.95
N TYR A 357 14.97 7.62 -4.44
CA TYR A 357 14.44 6.85 -5.56
C TYR A 357 15.27 7.02 -6.84
N GLN A 358 15.58 5.92 -7.52
CA GLN A 358 16.22 5.93 -8.83
C GLN A 358 15.21 5.60 -9.92
N ALA A 359 15.38 6.22 -11.09
CA ALA A 359 14.44 6.07 -12.19
C ALA A 359 14.34 4.61 -12.65
N GLY A 360 13.13 4.05 -12.58
CA GLY A 360 12.86 2.65 -12.93
C GLY A 360 12.80 1.70 -11.73
N ASP A 361 13.19 2.15 -10.54
CA ASP A 361 13.04 1.34 -9.33
C ASP A 361 11.57 1.01 -9.09
N VAL A 362 11.34 -0.18 -8.54
CA VAL A 362 10.05 -0.56 -7.95
C VAL A 362 10.08 -0.21 -6.47
N VAL A 363 9.13 0.63 -6.05
CA VAL A 363 8.96 1.03 -4.66
C VAL A 363 8.24 -0.07 -3.88
N TYR A 364 8.91 -0.66 -2.89
CA TYR A 364 8.32 -1.57 -1.92
C TYR A 364 7.95 -0.78 -0.67
N SER A 365 6.68 -0.38 -0.57
CA SER A 365 6.21 0.44 0.55
C SER A 365 5.54 -0.42 1.61
N TYR A 366 5.94 -0.20 2.86
CA TYR A 366 5.37 -0.91 4.01
C TYR A 366 5.28 0.00 5.24
N CYS A 367 4.54 -0.45 6.25
CA CYS A 367 4.59 0.18 7.57
C CYS A 367 4.36 -0.85 8.68
N GLU A 368 3.53 -0.57 9.67
CA GLU A 368 3.20 -1.55 10.70
C GLU A 368 2.11 -2.55 10.24
N THR A 369 0.99 -2.03 9.72
CA THR A 369 -0.17 -2.81 9.23
C THR A 369 -0.62 -2.35 7.84
N THR A 370 0.32 -1.83 7.05
CA THR A 370 0.15 -1.29 5.68
C THR A 370 -0.70 -0.02 5.55
N PHE A 371 -1.50 0.35 6.55
CA PHE A 371 -2.32 1.58 6.51
C PHE A 371 -1.50 2.86 6.25
N ARG A 372 -0.38 3.09 6.97
CA ARG A 372 0.47 4.28 6.72
C ARG A 372 1.12 4.21 5.36
N ALA A 373 1.45 3.00 4.90
CA ALA A 373 2.00 2.77 3.59
C ALA A 373 1.00 3.11 2.47
N MET A 374 -0.31 3.11 2.73
CA MET A 374 -1.31 3.58 1.76
C MET A 374 -1.05 5.03 1.33
N ILE A 375 -0.48 5.87 2.20
CA ILE A 375 -0.16 7.26 1.90
C ILE A 375 1.13 7.35 1.07
N THR A 376 2.20 6.68 1.49
CA THR A 376 3.50 6.69 0.79
C THR A 376 3.43 5.98 -0.56
N GLY A 377 2.72 4.86 -0.63
CA GLY A 377 2.48 4.12 -1.85
C GLY A 377 1.54 4.84 -2.81
N PHE A 378 0.49 5.53 -2.32
CA PHE A 378 -0.33 6.38 -3.19
C PHE A 378 0.45 7.61 -3.69
N ALA A 379 1.26 8.25 -2.84
CA ALA A 379 2.13 9.35 -3.28
C ALA A 379 3.11 8.87 -4.36
N SER A 380 3.68 7.68 -4.21
CA SER A 380 4.57 7.09 -5.21
C SER A 380 3.82 6.75 -6.50
N ALA A 381 2.74 5.95 -6.42
CA ALA A 381 2.06 5.42 -7.59
C ALA A 381 1.08 6.38 -8.25
N GLY A 382 0.29 7.14 -7.47
CA GLY A 382 -0.82 7.99 -7.92
C GLY A 382 -0.48 9.46 -8.06
N ILE A 383 0.62 9.93 -7.46
CA ILE A 383 1.10 11.32 -7.59
C ILE A 383 2.35 11.37 -8.46
N MET A 384 3.39 10.62 -8.09
CA MET A 384 4.67 10.61 -8.81
C MET A 384 4.66 9.73 -10.06
N GLY A 385 3.76 8.74 -10.13
CA GLY A 385 3.70 7.78 -11.24
C GLY A 385 4.81 6.73 -11.18
N TYR A 386 5.40 6.51 -10.00
CA TYR A 386 6.45 5.51 -9.81
C TYR A 386 5.85 4.11 -9.64
N PRO A 387 6.52 3.05 -10.12
CA PRO A 387 6.09 1.68 -9.91
C PRO A 387 6.10 1.35 -8.41
N VAL A 388 5.01 0.79 -7.89
CA VAL A 388 4.86 0.47 -6.46
C VAL A 388 4.34 -0.94 -6.26
N ARG A 389 4.82 -1.58 -5.21
CA ARG A 389 4.22 -2.77 -4.59
C ARG A 389 4.04 -2.51 -3.09
N PHE A 390 2.86 -2.78 -2.57
CA PHE A 390 2.56 -2.69 -1.15
C PHE A 390 2.88 -4.02 -0.49
N TYR A 391 3.80 -4.02 0.48
CA TYR A 391 4.01 -5.20 1.32
C TYR A 391 2.91 -5.23 2.39
N ASP A 392 1.79 -5.88 2.05
CA ASP A 392 0.52 -5.74 2.78
C ASP A 392 0.50 -6.47 4.13
N GLY A 393 1.35 -7.48 4.31
CA GLY A 393 1.57 -8.12 5.62
C GLY A 393 2.35 -7.22 6.59
N ALA A 394 3.15 -6.30 6.04
CA ALA A 394 3.89 -5.26 6.76
C ALA A 394 4.68 -5.81 7.97
N MET A 395 4.97 -4.94 8.93
CA MET A 395 5.84 -5.32 10.05
C MET A 395 5.15 -6.19 11.09
N VAL A 396 3.81 -6.29 11.07
CA VAL A 396 3.12 -7.34 11.84
C VAL A 396 3.55 -8.73 11.37
N GLU A 397 3.55 -8.98 10.06
CA GLU A 397 4.04 -10.25 9.51
C GLU A 397 5.56 -10.38 9.70
N TRP A 398 6.33 -9.35 9.33
CA TRP A 398 7.79 -9.36 9.41
C TRP A 398 8.33 -9.59 10.84
N HIS A 399 7.76 -8.94 11.86
CA HIS A 399 8.18 -9.14 13.24
C HIS A 399 7.68 -10.44 13.85
N SER A 400 6.72 -11.11 13.20
CA SER A 400 6.19 -12.41 13.63
C SER A 400 7.03 -13.58 13.15
N LEU A 401 7.79 -13.42 12.06
CA LEU A 401 8.55 -14.50 11.45
C LEU A 401 10.01 -14.54 11.93
N SER A 402 10.21 -14.82 13.22
CA SER A 402 11.55 -14.92 13.84
C SER A 402 11.70 -16.21 14.65
N SER A 403 12.93 -16.57 15.02
CA SER A 403 13.18 -17.68 15.99
C SER A 403 13.26 -17.19 17.45
N LEU A 404 12.69 -16.01 17.74
CA LEU A 404 12.58 -15.49 19.11
C LEU A 404 11.42 -16.15 19.85
N PRO A 405 11.49 -16.27 21.18
CA PRO A 405 10.41 -16.84 21.98
C PRO A 405 9.17 -15.94 22.00
N ASP A 406 7.99 -16.56 21.98
CA ASP A 406 6.71 -15.90 22.27
C ASP A 406 6.35 -15.94 23.77
N SER A 407 5.13 -15.51 24.12
CA SER A 407 4.62 -15.54 25.49
C SER A 407 4.58 -16.91 26.16
N THR A 408 4.71 -18.01 25.40
CA THR A 408 4.80 -19.38 25.92
C THR A 408 6.23 -19.84 26.16
N GLY A 409 7.23 -19.02 25.79
CA GLY A 409 8.65 -19.36 25.85
C GLY A 409 9.15 -20.23 24.70
N ASN A 410 8.28 -20.60 23.75
CA ASN A 410 8.64 -21.37 22.56
C ASN A 410 9.05 -20.43 21.42
N PRO A 411 10.04 -20.80 20.59
CA PRO A 411 10.39 -20.02 19.41
C PRO A 411 9.21 -19.96 18.44
N ILE A 412 8.95 -18.78 17.85
CA ILE A 412 7.82 -18.62 16.91
C ILE A 412 8.03 -19.46 15.65
N LEU A 413 9.23 -19.40 15.07
CA LEU A 413 9.67 -20.29 14.00
C LEU A 413 10.82 -21.19 14.43
N PRO A 414 10.89 -22.43 13.89
CA PRO A 414 12.09 -23.26 13.97
C PRO A 414 13.34 -22.50 13.50
N ALA A 415 14.50 -22.82 14.09
CA ALA A 415 15.75 -22.13 13.80
C ALA A 415 16.20 -22.30 12.33
N ASP A 416 15.80 -23.39 11.68
CA ASP A 416 16.10 -23.76 10.30
C ASP A 416 14.97 -23.37 9.31
N SER A 417 13.92 -22.69 9.77
CA SER A 417 12.90 -22.17 8.86
C SER A 417 13.51 -21.17 7.86
N PRO A 418 13.27 -21.33 6.55
CA PRO A 418 13.78 -20.41 5.52
C PRO A 418 13.11 -19.03 5.60
N TRP A 419 11.99 -18.92 6.32
CA TRP A 419 11.16 -17.72 6.43
C TRP A 419 11.59 -16.80 7.59
N ARG A 420 12.71 -17.10 8.25
CA ARG A 420 13.26 -16.28 9.33
C ARG A 420 13.71 -14.91 8.82
N THR A 421 13.10 -13.88 9.37
CA THR A 421 13.39 -12.48 9.07
C THR A 421 14.45 -11.87 9.97
N ASP A 422 14.72 -12.48 11.13
CA ASP A 422 15.75 -12.04 12.08
C ASP A 422 17.19 -12.19 11.56
N VAL A 423 17.39 -12.97 10.48
CA VAL A 423 18.68 -13.05 9.77
C VAL A 423 18.79 -12.10 8.57
N LYS A 424 17.75 -11.29 8.31
CA LYS A 424 17.61 -10.38 7.15
C LYS A 424 17.19 -8.95 7.54
N SER A 425 17.39 -8.58 8.81
CA SER A 425 16.95 -7.29 9.35
C SER A 425 18.00 -6.71 10.28
N PHE A 426 17.98 -5.38 10.46
CA PHE A 426 18.33 -4.80 11.76
C PHE A 426 17.15 -4.98 12.71
N PHE A 427 17.40 -5.37 13.97
CA PHE A 427 16.34 -5.43 14.98
C PHE A 427 16.88 -5.40 16.41
N ARG A 428 16.00 -5.03 17.34
CA ARG A 428 16.12 -5.31 18.78
C ARG A 428 14.99 -6.25 19.22
N PRO A 429 15.27 -7.30 20.01
CA PRO A 429 14.23 -8.20 20.49
C PRO A 429 13.36 -7.52 21.56
N ALA A 430 12.15 -8.03 21.75
CA ALA A 430 11.33 -7.65 22.90
C ALA A 430 12.06 -7.99 24.20
N ALA A 431 12.08 -7.06 25.15
CA ALA A 431 12.78 -7.23 26.42
C ALA A 431 12.20 -8.35 27.30
N ASN A 432 10.92 -8.69 27.10
CA ASN A 432 10.24 -9.77 27.81
C ASN A 432 9.35 -10.57 26.84
N PRO A 433 9.61 -11.88 26.67
CA PRO A 433 8.79 -12.76 25.83
C PRO A 433 7.31 -12.79 26.23
N ALA A 434 6.97 -12.54 27.49
CA ALA A 434 5.58 -12.48 27.97
C ALA A 434 4.74 -11.41 27.24
N ASN A 435 5.37 -10.40 26.64
CA ASN A 435 4.71 -9.34 25.88
C ASN A 435 4.58 -9.68 24.37
N VAL A 436 5.12 -10.81 23.93
CA VAL A 436 5.11 -11.24 22.53
C VAL A 436 3.91 -12.13 22.28
N ALA A 437 3.01 -11.69 21.41
CA ALA A 437 1.81 -12.44 21.10
C ALA A 437 2.14 -13.72 20.32
N ARG A 438 1.49 -14.82 20.70
CA ARG A 438 1.49 -16.07 19.93
C ARG A 438 0.95 -15.83 18.53
N ARG A 439 1.57 -16.46 17.53
CA ARG A 439 1.23 -16.32 16.11
C ARG A 439 0.64 -17.62 15.56
N THR A 440 -0.32 -17.51 14.65
CA THR A 440 -0.84 -18.67 13.91
C THR A 440 0.10 -18.99 12.75
N ILE A 441 1.13 -19.80 13.03
CA ILE A 441 2.00 -20.36 12.00
C ILE A 441 1.27 -21.52 11.34
N VAL A 442 1.02 -21.40 10.03
CA VAL A 442 0.31 -22.39 9.22
C VAL A 442 1.28 -23.49 8.78
N ASN A 443 2.41 -23.11 8.19
CA ASN A 443 3.47 -24.05 7.83
C ASN A 443 4.84 -23.34 7.83
N PRO A 444 5.71 -23.61 8.82
CA PRO A 444 7.04 -22.96 8.91
C PRO A 444 8.01 -23.37 7.79
N TYR A 445 7.65 -24.35 6.97
CA TYR A 445 8.42 -24.84 5.81
C TYR A 445 7.59 -24.84 4.54
N ALA A 446 6.58 -23.96 4.43
CA ALA A 446 5.87 -23.78 3.18
C ALA A 446 6.87 -23.49 2.06
N ILE A 447 6.64 -24.03 0.85
CA ILE A 447 7.54 -23.79 -0.29
C ILE A 447 7.44 -22.34 -0.76
N HIS A 448 6.26 -21.73 -0.60
CA HIS A 448 5.98 -20.35 -0.96
C HIS A 448 5.23 -19.60 0.15
N ALA A 449 5.40 -18.27 0.17
CA ALA A 449 4.68 -17.36 1.06
C ALA A 449 3.80 -16.37 0.25
N ASN A 450 3.28 -16.84 -0.89
CA ASN A 450 2.51 -16.07 -1.86
C ASN A 450 1.06 -16.56 -2.05
N LYS A 451 0.55 -17.41 -1.14
CA LYS A 451 -0.75 -18.09 -1.29
C LYS A 451 -1.90 -17.14 -1.59
N ILE A 452 -1.94 -15.97 -0.94
CA ILE A 452 -2.95 -14.92 -1.14
C ILE A 452 -3.06 -14.52 -2.62
N ILE A 453 -1.92 -14.29 -3.28
CA ILE A 453 -1.88 -13.89 -4.69
C ILE A 453 -2.34 -15.02 -5.59
N LEU A 454 -1.94 -16.27 -5.29
CA LEU A 454 -2.36 -17.43 -6.06
C LEU A 454 -3.87 -17.65 -5.96
N ASP A 455 -4.44 -17.53 -4.76
CA ASP A 455 -5.88 -17.65 -4.52
C ASP A 455 -6.66 -16.54 -5.26
N ASP A 456 -6.18 -15.29 -5.22
CA ASP A 456 -6.85 -14.16 -5.87
C ASP A 456 -6.79 -14.25 -7.41
N LYS A 457 -5.64 -14.66 -7.96
CA LYS A 457 -5.51 -14.94 -9.40
C LYS A 457 -6.42 -16.09 -9.84
N SER A 458 -6.51 -17.15 -9.03
CA SER A 458 -7.39 -18.29 -9.30
C SER A 458 -8.86 -17.86 -9.30
N TYR A 459 -9.29 -17.10 -8.28
CA TYR A 459 -10.64 -16.56 -8.19
C TYR A 459 -11.01 -15.74 -9.43
N LYS A 460 -10.09 -14.88 -9.88
CA LYS A 460 -10.29 -14.02 -11.05
C LYS A 460 -10.42 -14.79 -12.36
N ARG A 461 -9.70 -15.90 -12.48
CA ARG A 461 -9.71 -16.78 -13.67
C ARG A 461 -10.88 -17.78 -13.67
N GLY A 462 -11.77 -17.72 -12.67
CA GLY A 462 -12.88 -18.68 -12.55
C GLY A 462 -12.44 -20.07 -12.10
N GLY A 463 -11.21 -20.22 -11.57
CA GLY A 463 -10.76 -21.46 -10.95
C GLY A 463 -11.56 -21.74 -9.69
N THR A 464 -12.10 -22.95 -9.57
CA THR A 464 -12.53 -23.46 -8.26
C THR A 464 -11.26 -23.59 -7.42
N GLY A 465 -11.14 -22.82 -6.33
CA GLY A 465 -9.96 -22.81 -5.47
C GLY A 465 -9.46 -24.22 -5.19
N ALA A 466 -8.17 -24.44 -5.42
CA ALA A 466 -7.54 -25.72 -5.15
C ALA A 466 -7.69 -26.00 -3.64
N SER A 467 -8.62 -26.90 -3.31
CA SER A 467 -8.61 -27.58 -2.03
C SER A 467 -7.32 -28.38 -1.97
N ASP A 468 -6.44 -28.04 -1.02
CA ASP A 468 -5.32 -28.89 -0.62
C ASP A 468 -5.87 -30.23 -0.15
N SER A 469 -5.90 -31.21 -1.05
CA SER A 469 -5.97 -32.63 -0.71
C SER A 469 -4.70 -33.27 -1.23
N GLY A 470 -3.81 -33.61 -0.30
CA GLY A 470 -2.51 -34.19 -0.61
C GLY A 470 -2.58 -35.53 -1.36
N GLY A 471 -1.52 -35.79 -2.13
CA GLY A 471 -1.13 -37.13 -2.57
C GLY A 471 -0.89 -37.28 -4.07
N GLY A 472 0.34 -37.59 -4.45
CA GLY A 472 0.67 -38.31 -5.69
C GLY A 472 1.45 -37.51 -6.74
N GLY A 473 2.75 -37.78 -6.83
CA GLY A 473 3.68 -37.12 -7.75
C GLY A 473 3.45 -37.37 -9.24
N GLY A 474 3.95 -36.41 -10.03
CA GLY A 474 4.16 -36.48 -11.47
C GLY A 474 4.85 -35.18 -11.93
N PRO A 475 5.91 -35.23 -12.77
CA PRO A 475 6.84 -34.11 -12.92
C PRO A 475 6.26 -33.02 -13.83
N GLY A 476 5.96 -31.85 -13.23
CA GLY A 476 5.57 -30.65 -13.93
C GLY A 476 6.79 -29.81 -14.31
N GLY A 477 6.92 -29.51 -15.60
CA GLY A 477 7.97 -28.67 -16.16
C GLY A 477 7.95 -27.25 -15.60
N ASN A 478 9.17 -26.77 -15.33
CA ASN A 478 9.52 -25.43 -14.85
C ASN A 478 9.11 -24.33 -15.85
N PRO A 479 8.36 -23.28 -15.44
CA PRO A 479 8.12 -22.11 -16.28
C PRO A 479 8.74 -20.85 -15.68
N CYS A 480 10.04 -20.87 -15.39
CA CYS A 480 10.89 -19.68 -15.33
C CYS A 480 12.29 -20.07 -15.84
N GLY A 481 12.69 -19.48 -16.97
CA GLY A 481 14.11 -19.26 -17.24
C GLY A 481 14.51 -17.95 -16.60
#